data_AF-A0A1V6DR26-F1
#
_entry.id   AF-A0A1V6DR26-F1
#
_cell.length_a   1.000
_cell.length_b   1.000
_cell.length_c   1.000
_cell.angle_alpha   90.00
_cell.angle_beta   90.00
_cell.angle_gamma   90.00
#
_symmetry.space_group_name_H-M   'P 1'
#
loop_
_entity.id
_entity.type
_entity.pdbx_description
1 polymer ?
#
loop_
_entity_poly.entity_id
_entity_poly.type
_entity_poly.pdbx_seq_one_letter_code
_entity_poly.pdbx_strand_id
1 'polypeptide(L)'
;MTQVGGTIAGFDCEREKFLGVYRSYDRPEAVERGACGNHEHFSDNGCGVIQSDLTLAPGESTDVIVLLGIGKGAKAKSIRAKFANVPAVERELAKLKKHWHGLLDVMQVKTPDADFDHMTNVWGAYNALMTFEWSRSCSLVYTGDQRDGFGFRDTVQDFLGVTHMMPDAVRERMILMLSAQDSTGGAQPEVRPWSHVPGKMKPTPASHYRSDDCQWFFNSVPAYVAESGDTKFYDLVVPYADKGKATVFGHLRRALEFNLERTGKHGLPCGLLADWNDCLKLGYKGESVFVTFQLRFGLKTYAEIATQLGKPKEAKWALAELAKLDKKIAKVCWDGGWFIWAISEDGVVFGTKKAKEGQIYVNTQVWAVLSGAATPEQTDKALAAVQSRLASDYGVALCNPPFDKTPVKVMRAVLFNPGNKENGGIFSHTQSWVVLAEIARGNGDAAYRYYRSFMPSAQNDQAEVREIEPYVHCQSTHAPASKKYGKSRVPWLSGTASWSHYTATQYILGIRPELGGLRIDPCIPTTWPGFTAKRTFRGKALDIEVQNPSGVSRGVKSLTVDGVEIKGNLIPAAKLKKGAKIVAILG
;
A
#
# COMPACT_ATOMS: atom_id res chain seq x y z
N MET A 1 33.78 0.77 10.89
CA MET A 1 34.04 1.53 9.64
C MET A 1 35.43 1.18 9.14
N THR A 2 35.71 1.31 7.84
CA THR A 2 37.07 1.17 7.27
C THR A 2 37.17 1.91 5.94
N GLN A 3 38.37 2.04 5.39
CA GLN A 3 38.67 2.79 4.18
C GLN A 3 39.58 1.99 3.23
N VAL A 4 39.44 2.21 1.92
CA VAL A 4 40.40 1.82 0.87
C VAL A 4 40.73 3.03 -0.01
N GLY A 5 41.99 3.15 -0.46
CA GLY A 5 42.52 4.39 -1.02
C GLY A 5 43.01 5.35 0.08
N GLY A 6 43.92 6.26 -0.26
CA GLY A 6 44.60 7.14 0.68
C GLY A 6 45.51 6.44 1.70
N THR A 7 46.18 7.23 2.55
CA THR A 7 46.94 6.76 3.71
C THR A 7 46.21 7.22 4.97
N ILE A 8 45.94 6.30 5.92
CA ILE A 8 45.30 6.66 7.19
C ILE A 8 46.31 7.44 8.04
N ALA A 9 46.06 8.72 8.26
CA ALA A 9 46.90 9.60 9.08
C ALA A 9 46.42 9.67 10.54
N GLY A 10 45.13 9.40 10.79
CA GLY A 10 44.59 9.28 12.13
C GLY A 10 43.16 8.71 12.15
N PHE A 11 42.63 8.52 13.35
CA PHE A 11 41.25 8.09 13.59
C PHE A 11 40.70 8.73 14.86
N ASP A 12 39.39 8.69 15.05
CA ASP A 12 38.76 8.93 16.36
C ASP A 12 37.54 8.01 16.51
N CYS A 13 37.39 7.42 17.69
CA CYS A 13 36.30 6.52 18.03
C CYS A 13 35.43 7.04 19.20
N GLU A 14 35.81 8.15 19.83
CA GLU A 14 35.02 8.84 20.88
C GLU A 14 34.43 10.14 20.32
N ARG A 15 33.09 10.26 20.32
CA ARG A 15 32.38 11.37 19.65
C ARG A 15 32.71 12.73 20.27
N GLU A 16 32.86 12.81 21.59
CA GLU A 16 33.16 14.08 22.26
C GLU A 16 34.58 14.57 21.96
N LYS A 17 35.57 13.68 21.81
CA LYS A 17 36.93 14.08 21.41
C LYS A 17 37.02 14.55 19.96
N PHE A 18 36.24 13.93 19.07
CA PHE A 18 36.18 14.34 17.67
C PHE A 18 35.48 15.70 17.50
N LEU A 19 34.30 15.86 18.13
CA LEU A 19 33.52 17.09 18.05
C LEU A 19 34.14 18.22 18.88
N GLY A 20 34.67 17.92 20.06
CA GLY A 20 35.05 18.86 21.11
C GLY A 20 33.87 19.27 22.00
N VAL A 21 34.17 19.71 23.23
CA VAL A 21 33.14 20.13 24.20
C VAL A 21 32.49 21.45 23.71
N TYR A 22 31.17 21.57 23.89
CA TYR A 22 30.36 22.70 23.38
C TYR A 22 30.42 22.91 21.85
N ARG A 23 30.73 21.86 21.09
CA ARG A 23 30.73 21.83 19.62
C ARG A 23 29.75 20.77 19.10
N SER A 24 29.53 20.80 17.79
CA SER A 24 28.54 19.97 17.07
C SER A 24 29.09 19.62 15.67
N TYR A 25 28.34 18.82 14.90
CA TYR A 25 28.75 18.28 13.60
C TYR A 25 29.10 19.35 12.55
N ASP A 26 28.65 20.59 12.73
CA ASP A 26 28.96 21.77 11.92
C ASP A 26 30.36 22.36 12.17
N ARG A 27 30.97 22.10 13.34
CA ARG A 27 32.31 22.59 13.68
C ARG A 27 33.12 21.65 14.61
N PRO A 28 33.46 20.42 14.17
CA PRO A 28 34.26 19.48 14.95
C PRO A 28 35.67 20.00 15.21
N GLU A 29 36.14 19.91 16.46
CA GLU A 29 37.46 20.37 16.87
C GLU A 29 38.61 19.65 16.13
N ALA A 30 38.49 18.34 15.91
CA ALA A 30 39.49 17.57 15.18
C ALA A 30 39.63 18.03 13.71
N VAL A 31 38.54 18.47 13.09
CA VAL A 31 38.53 19.00 11.71
C VAL A 31 39.10 20.41 11.68
N GLU A 32 38.72 21.28 12.62
CA GLU A 32 39.26 22.65 12.76
C GLU A 32 40.78 22.67 13.01
N ARG A 33 41.27 21.71 13.80
CA ARG A 33 42.70 21.49 14.05
C ARG A 33 43.45 20.82 12.89
N GLY A 34 42.74 20.21 11.94
CA GLY A 34 43.31 19.43 10.84
C GLY A 34 43.90 18.07 11.26
N ALA A 35 43.59 17.58 12.47
CA ALA A 35 44.13 16.32 12.98
C ALA A 35 43.20 15.63 14.00
N CYS A 36 42.84 14.38 13.70
CA CYS A 36 42.23 13.44 14.64
C CYS A 36 43.20 13.12 15.81
N GLY A 37 42.65 12.78 16.96
CA GLY A 37 43.45 12.54 18.17
C GLY A 37 43.92 11.09 18.38
N ASN A 38 43.52 10.15 17.52
CA ASN A 38 43.72 8.71 17.69
C ASN A 38 43.06 8.16 18.96
N HIS A 39 41.93 8.73 19.35
CA HIS A 39 41.19 8.29 20.54
C HIS A 39 40.50 6.95 20.26
N GLU A 40 40.93 5.91 20.96
CA GLU A 40 40.16 4.66 21.06
C GLU A 40 38.87 4.88 21.87
N HIS A 41 37.84 4.08 21.59
CA HIS A 41 36.57 4.19 22.31
C HIS A 41 36.63 3.46 23.65
N PHE A 42 36.44 4.20 24.74
CA PHE A 42 36.26 3.67 26.08
C PHE A 42 35.02 4.30 26.71
N SER A 43 33.91 3.56 26.76
CA SER A 43 32.60 4.06 27.23
C SER A 43 32.01 5.19 26.36
N ASP A 44 30.81 5.62 26.76
CA ASP A 44 30.12 6.83 26.31
C ASP A 44 29.72 6.78 24.82
N ASN A 45 29.73 7.93 24.14
CA ASN A 45 29.23 8.04 22.77
C ASN A 45 30.32 7.65 21.78
N GLY A 46 30.29 6.41 21.28
CA GLY A 46 31.15 5.97 20.19
C GLY A 46 30.89 6.71 18.87
N CYS A 47 31.93 6.89 18.06
CA CYS A 47 31.85 7.32 16.67
C CYS A 47 32.75 6.43 15.78
N GLY A 48 32.76 6.71 14.48
CA GLY A 48 33.73 6.13 13.55
C GLY A 48 34.28 7.23 12.65
N VAL A 49 35.52 7.63 12.89
CA VAL A 49 36.22 8.65 12.11
C VAL A 49 37.54 8.08 11.62
N ILE A 50 37.87 8.36 10.36
CA ILE A 50 39.14 7.99 9.72
C ILE A 50 39.60 9.23 8.95
N GLN A 51 40.85 9.65 9.18
CA GLN A 51 41.49 10.74 8.46
C GLN A 51 42.47 10.17 7.43
N SER A 52 42.50 10.80 6.26
CA SER A 52 43.56 10.61 5.27
C SER A 52 44.03 11.93 4.70
N ASP A 53 45.34 12.11 4.72
CA ASP A 53 45.99 13.28 4.16
C ASP A 53 46.33 12.99 2.70
N LEU A 54 45.89 13.89 1.81
CA LEU A 54 45.99 13.72 0.36
C LEU A 54 46.65 14.97 -0.23
N THR A 55 47.70 14.76 -1.02
CA THR A 55 48.34 15.81 -1.84
C THR A 55 47.92 15.61 -3.28
N LEU A 56 47.40 16.65 -3.92
CA LEU A 56 46.92 16.64 -5.31
C LEU A 56 47.54 17.81 -6.08
N ALA A 57 48.06 17.54 -7.27
CA ALA A 57 48.47 18.56 -8.23
C ALA A 57 47.25 19.28 -8.85
N PRO A 58 47.42 20.45 -9.48
CA PRO A 58 46.33 21.14 -10.18
C PRO A 58 45.69 20.24 -11.25
N GLY A 59 44.40 19.92 -11.06
CA GLY A 59 43.63 19.03 -11.95
C GLY A 59 43.75 17.52 -11.64
N GLU A 60 44.51 17.13 -10.61
CA GLU A 60 44.58 15.74 -10.14
C GLU A 60 43.37 15.38 -9.29
N SER A 61 42.92 14.13 -9.39
CA SER A 61 41.88 13.54 -8.55
C SER A 61 42.32 12.17 -8.03
N THR A 62 41.79 11.77 -6.86
CA THR A 62 42.04 10.46 -6.27
C THR A 62 40.79 9.93 -5.57
N ASP A 63 40.67 8.61 -5.48
CA ASP A 63 39.47 7.94 -4.95
C ASP A 63 39.69 7.40 -3.54
N VAL A 64 38.71 7.68 -2.66
CA VAL A 64 38.66 7.15 -1.30
C VAL A 64 37.33 6.42 -1.09
N ILE A 65 37.40 5.13 -0.80
CA ILE A 65 36.24 4.25 -0.61
C ILE A 65 36.02 4.04 0.89
N VAL A 66 34.94 4.61 1.42
CA VAL A 66 34.56 4.51 2.83
C VAL A 66 33.49 3.43 3.02
N LEU A 67 33.69 2.55 3.99
CA LEU A 67 32.83 1.38 4.25
C LEU A 67 32.30 1.38 5.68
N LEU A 68 30.98 1.51 5.82
CA LEU A 68 30.22 1.23 7.04
C LEU A 68 29.54 -0.14 6.92
N GLY A 69 29.46 -0.89 8.00
CA GLY A 69 28.85 -2.23 7.99
C GLY A 69 28.76 -2.85 9.39
N ILE A 70 27.92 -3.87 9.52
CA ILE A 70 27.60 -4.55 10.77
C ILE A 70 28.24 -5.95 10.77
N GLY A 71 28.97 -6.31 11.84
CA GLY A 71 29.50 -7.65 12.02
C GLY A 71 30.80 -7.72 12.84
N LYS A 72 31.26 -8.95 13.11
CA LYS A 72 32.54 -9.20 13.82
C LYS A 72 33.74 -8.84 12.95
N GLY A 73 34.77 -8.24 13.53
CA GLY A 73 35.96 -7.71 12.82
C GLY A 73 36.67 -8.70 11.88
N ALA A 74 36.63 -10.00 12.16
CA ALA A 74 37.16 -11.03 11.27
C ALA A 74 36.53 -11.00 9.85
N LYS A 75 35.23 -10.69 9.73
CA LYS A 75 34.55 -10.53 8.44
C LYS A 75 34.81 -9.16 7.79
N ALA A 76 35.22 -8.14 8.55
CA ALA A 76 35.48 -6.82 8.00
C ALA A 76 36.67 -6.81 7.03
N LYS A 77 37.72 -7.61 7.30
CA LYS A 77 38.89 -7.73 6.41
C LYS A 77 38.51 -8.28 5.01
N SER A 78 37.67 -9.32 4.95
CA SER A 78 37.24 -9.90 3.66
C SER A 78 36.25 -9.00 2.91
N ILE A 79 35.36 -8.29 3.63
CA ILE A 79 34.48 -7.27 3.02
C ILE A 79 35.32 -6.13 2.45
N ARG A 80 36.30 -5.61 3.19
CA ARG A 80 37.23 -4.57 2.69
C ARG A 80 37.97 -5.02 1.43
N ALA A 81 38.46 -6.27 1.40
CA ALA A 81 39.12 -6.84 0.23
C ALA A 81 38.17 -7.00 -0.98
N LYS A 82 36.87 -7.22 -0.78
CA LYS A 82 35.88 -7.24 -1.86
C LYS A 82 35.73 -5.86 -2.54
N PHE A 83 35.84 -4.78 -1.77
CA PHE A 83 35.73 -3.39 -2.23
C PHE A 83 37.11 -2.70 -2.36
N ALA A 84 38.13 -3.45 -2.79
CA ALA A 84 39.53 -3.00 -2.76
C ALA A 84 39.91 -1.89 -3.77
N ASN A 85 39.02 -1.50 -4.69
CA ASN A 85 39.25 -0.42 -5.67
C ASN A 85 37.92 0.02 -6.32
N VAL A 86 37.93 1.16 -7.02
CA VAL A 86 36.74 1.72 -7.68
C VAL A 86 36.10 0.75 -8.67
N PRO A 87 36.84 0.04 -9.57
CA PRO A 87 36.24 -0.97 -10.42
C PRO A 87 35.49 -2.08 -9.67
N ALA A 88 35.84 -2.38 -8.42
CA ALA A 88 35.08 -3.31 -7.59
C ALA A 88 33.76 -2.69 -7.07
N VAL A 89 33.77 -1.42 -6.68
CA VAL A 89 32.57 -0.66 -6.29
C VAL A 89 31.62 -0.53 -7.49
N GLU A 90 32.15 -0.16 -8.67
CA GLU A 90 31.37 -0.03 -9.91
C GLU A 90 30.70 -1.34 -10.32
N ARG A 91 31.37 -2.49 -10.17
CA ARG A 91 30.77 -3.81 -10.43
C ARG A 91 29.60 -4.11 -9.50
N GLU A 92 29.66 -3.71 -8.23
CA GLU A 92 28.55 -3.89 -7.29
C GLU A 92 27.42 -2.87 -7.53
N LEU A 93 27.76 -1.62 -7.90
CA LEU A 93 26.77 -0.61 -8.34
C LEU A 93 26.05 -1.05 -9.63
N ALA A 94 26.75 -1.65 -10.58
CA ALA A 94 26.15 -2.22 -11.80
C ALA A 94 25.19 -3.38 -11.49
N LYS A 95 25.53 -4.24 -10.51
CA LYS A 95 24.60 -5.27 -10.00
C LYS A 95 23.36 -4.65 -9.35
N LEU A 96 23.53 -3.60 -8.55
CA LEU A 96 22.42 -2.89 -7.91
C LEU A 96 21.49 -2.23 -8.96
N LYS A 97 22.05 -1.53 -9.95
CA LYS A 97 21.29 -0.98 -11.08
C LYS A 97 20.52 -2.07 -11.82
N LYS A 98 21.19 -3.19 -12.17
CA LYS A 98 20.54 -4.34 -12.81
C LYS A 98 19.43 -4.98 -11.97
N HIS A 99 19.59 -5.01 -10.65
CA HIS A 99 18.56 -5.50 -9.73
C HIS A 99 17.31 -4.61 -9.77
N TRP A 100 17.47 -3.29 -9.65
CA TRP A 100 16.35 -2.34 -9.72
C TRP A 100 15.64 -2.37 -11.08
N HIS A 101 16.38 -2.32 -12.19
CA HIS A 101 15.79 -2.49 -13.52
C HIS A 101 15.09 -3.85 -13.68
N GLY A 102 15.64 -4.93 -13.11
CA GLY A 102 14.99 -6.24 -13.11
C GLY A 102 13.62 -6.27 -12.41
N LEU A 103 13.37 -5.38 -11.45
CA LEU A 103 12.06 -5.22 -10.78
C LEU A 103 11.16 -4.24 -11.55
N LEU A 104 11.69 -3.08 -11.95
CA LEU A 104 10.93 -2.01 -12.59
C LEU A 104 10.54 -2.33 -14.04
N ASP A 105 11.41 -2.99 -14.82
CA ASP A 105 11.17 -3.32 -16.23
C ASP A 105 10.08 -4.43 -16.41
N VAL A 106 9.56 -4.99 -15.32
CA VAL A 106 8.41 -5.92 -15.32
C VAL A 106 7.14 -5.26 -15.85
N MET A 107 7.00 -3.95 -15.67
CA MET A 107 5.97 -3.14 -16.30
C MET A 107 6.51 -1.75 -16.64
N GLN A 108 6.48 -1.38 -17.91
CA GLN A 108 6.88 -0.06 -18.40
C GLN A 108 5.79 0.47 -19.34
N VAL A 109 5.43 1.74 -19.21
CA VAL A 109 4.29 2.35 -19.91
C VAL A 109 4.72 3.64 -20.60
N LYS A 110 4.02 3.98 -21.67
CA LYS A 110 4.09 5.28 -22.32
C LYS A 110 2.67 5.77 -22.59
N THR A 111 2.30 6.86 -21.92
CA THR A 111 0.97 7.48 -21.98
C THR A 111 1.07 8.91 -22.52
N PRO A 112 -0.07 9.63 -22.70
CA PRO A 112 -0.07 11.07 -22.96
C PRO A 112 0.41 11.93 -21.77
N ASP A 113 0.66 11.36 -20.59
CA ASP A 113 0.97 12.08 -19.36
C ASP A 113 2.32 11.61 -18.78
N ALA A 114 3.36 12.42 -18.95
CA ALA A 114 4.72 12.09 -18.51
C ALA A 114 4.83 11.93 -16.98
N ASP A 115 4.00 12.63 -16.19
CA ASP A 115 4.01 12.51 -14.72
C ASP A 115 3.50 11.14 -14.28
N PHE A 116 2.51 10.61 -14.99
CA PHE A 116 1.98 9.27 -14.79
C PHE A 116 2.97 8.19 -15.21
N ASP A 117 3.67 8.39 -16.34
CA ASP A 117 4.75 7.51 -16.79
C ASP A 117 5.89 7.49 -15.74
N HIS A 118 6.33 8.63 -15.21
CA HIS A 118 7.37 8.71 -14.18
C HIS A 118 7.00 7.94 -12.89
N MET A 119 5.74 8.04 -12.45
CA MET A 119 5.27 7.30 -11.27
C MET A 119 5.12 5.80 -11.55
N THR A 120 4.52 5.42 -12.68
CA THR A 120 4.25 4.01 -13.00
C THR A 120 5.54 3.24 -13.32
N ASN A 121 6.49 3.88 -14.02
CA ASN A 121 7.72 3.23 -14.49
C ASN A 121 8.84 3.17 -13.44
N VAL A 122 8.85 4.10 -12.47
CA VAL A 122 9.94 4.25 -11.50
C VAL A 122 9.42 4.51 -10.10
N TRP A 123 8.84 5.68 -9.85
CA TRP A 123 8.76 6.22 -8.48
C TRP A 123 7.68 5.59 -7.61
N GLY A 124 6.50 5.32 -8.16
CA GLY A 124 5.41 4.61 -7.49
C GLY A 124 5.74 3.14 -7.25
N ALA A 125 6.31 2.48 -8.26
CA ALA A 125 6.83 1.12 -8.14
C ALA A 125 7.93 1.01 -7.06
N TYR A 126 8.91 1.92 -7.06
CA TYR A 126 9.96 1.99 -6.05
C TYR A 126 9.40 2.27 -4.65
N ASN A 127 8.46 3.20 -4.52
CA ASN A 127 7.82 3.50 -3.24
C ASN A 127 7.03 2.28 -2.71
N ALA A 128 6.32 1.55 -3.56
CA ALA A 128 5.62 0.31 -3.18
C ALA A 128 6.59 -0.79 -2.70
N LEU A 129 7.75 -0.91 -3.36
CA LEU A 129 8.83 -1.81 -2.92
C LEU A 129 9.39 -1.40 -1.55
N MET A 130 9.59 -0.09 -1.29
CA MET A 130 10.00 0.39 0.03
C MET A 130 8.96 0.12 1.12
N THR A 131 7.66 0.28 0.84
CA THR A 131 6.60 -0.06 1.81
C THR A 131 6.50 -1.55 2.08
N PHE A 132 6.73 -2.40 1.07
CA PHE A 132 6.80 -3.84 1.27
C PHE A 132 7.94 -4.22 2.22
N GLU A 133 9.17 -3.73 1.98
CA GLU A 133 10.35 -4.11 2.78
C GLU A 133 10.40 -3.46 4.17
N TRP A 134 10.02 -2.19 4.29
CA TRP A 134 10.14 -1.43 5.55
C TRP A 134 8.81 -1.23 6.29
N SER A 135 7.69 -1.72 5.76
CA SER A 135 6.37 -1.62 6.40
C SER A 135 6.04 -0.18 6.82
N ARG A 136 5.83 0.06 8.12
CA ARG A 136 5.63 1.38 8.74
C ARG A 136 6.63 1.62 9.88
N SER A 137 7.86 1.10 9.76
CA SER A 137 8.81 0.99 10.88
C SER A 137 9.83 2.12 10.97
N CYS A 138 10.60 2.39 9.91
CA CYS A 138 11.76 3.27 9.97
C CYS A 138 11.76 4.32 8.84
N SER A 139 11.65 5.59 9.21
CA SER A 139 11.74 6.75 8.31
C SER A 139 12.15 8.01 9.09
N LEU A 140 12.17 9.19 8.46
CA LEU A 140 12.33 10.46 9.17
C LEU A 140 11.15 10.83 10.10
N VAL A 141 10.09 10.00 10.15
CA VAL A 141 8.93 10.17 11.05
C VAL A 141 8.69 8.94 11.92
N TYR A 142 8.92 7.73 11.41
CA TYR A 142 8.81 6.50 12.18
C TYR A 142 10.17 6.08 12.73
N THR A 143 10.31 6.04 14.05
CA THR A 143 11.60 5.90 14.76
C THR A 143 12.09 4.47 14.96
N GLY A 144 11.36 3.45 14.49
CA GLY A 144 11.73 2.05 14.63
C GLY A 144 11.72 1.49 16.07
N ASP A 145 11.11 2.20 17.03
CA ASP A 145 11.13 1.87 18.46
C ASP A 145 9.92 1.02 18.90
N GLN A 146 8.70 1.50 18.63
CA GLN A 146 7.44 0.86 19.04
C GLN A 146 6.75 0.09 17.90
N ARG A 147 7.25 0.25 16.67
CA ARG A 147 6.75 -0.37 15.44
C ARG A 147 7.92 -0.90 14.64
N ASP A 148 8.61 -1.91 15.16
CA ASP A 148 9.73 -2.55 14.46
C ASP A 148 9.27 -3.67 13.51
N GLY A 149 8.03 -4.16 13.66
CA GLY A 149 7.49 -5.30 12.91
C GLY A 149 6.64 -4.94 11.69
N PHE A 150 6.04 -5.98 11.11
CA PHE A 150 5.07 -5.90 10.04
C PHE A 150 3.67 -5.64 10.60
N GLY A 151 3.13 -4.43 10.41
CA GLY A 151 1.72 -4.15 10.69
C GLY A 151 0.81 -5.02 9.81
N PHE A 152 -0.21 -5.66 10.39
CA PHE A 152 -0.94 -6.72 9.69
C PHE A 152 -1.68 -6.21 8.45
N ARG A 153 -2.67 -5.31 8.64
CA ARG A 153 -3.39 -4.69 7.52
C ARG A 153 -2.47 -3.98 6.53
N ASP A 154 -1.37 -3.37 7.01
CA ASP A 154 -0.42 -2.64 6.18
C ASP A 154 0.28 -3.58 5.20
N THR A 155 0.89 -4.64 5.73
CA THR A 155 1.70 -5.59 4.96
C THR A 155 0.84 -6.41 4.00
N VAL A 156 -0.36 -6.82 4.43
CA VAL A 156 -1.31 -7.58 3.59
C VAL A 156 -1.84 -6.75 2.42
N GLN A 157 -1.96 -5.43 2.58
CA GLN A 157 -2.28 -4.51 1.48
C GLN A 157 -1.07 -4.20 0.61
N ASP A 158 0.14 -4.11 1.18
CA ASP A 158 1.35 -3.76 0.43
C ASP A 158 1.71 -4.80 -0.65
N PHE A 159 1.29 -6.05 -0.47
CA PHE A 159 1.36 -7.10 -1.50
C PHE A 159 0.76 -6.65 -2.84
N LEU A 160 -0.34 -5.89 -2.84
CA LEU A 160 -1.02 -5.44 -4.08
C LEU A 160 -0.10 -4.64 -4.99
N GLY A 161 0.78 -3.80 -4.41
CA GLY A 161 1.70 -2.96 -5.15
C GLY A 161 2.86 -3.75 -5.78
N VAL A 162 3.35 -4.81 -5.11
CA VAL A 162 4.62 -5.45 -5.47
C VAL A 162 4.51 -6.86 -6.07
N THR A 163 3.34 -7.50 -6.03
CA THR A 163 3.13 -8.89 -6.46
C THR A 163 3.66 -9.19 -7.86
N HIS A 164 3.51 -8.26 -8.82
CA HIS A 164 4.03 -8.46 -10.18
C HIS A 164 5.55 -8.39 -10.26
N MET A 165 6.20 -7.55 -9.45
CA MET A 165 7.66 -7.36 -9.44
C MET A 165 8.40 -8.47 -8.69
N MET A 166 7.80 -9.02 -7.62
CA MET A 166 8.45 -9.98 -6.73
C MET A 166 7.45 -11.02 -6.15
N PRO A 167 6.82 -11.86 -7.00
CA PRO A 167 5.80 -12.80 -6.59
C PRO A 167 6.30 -13.83 -5.55
N ASP A 168 7.56 -14.27 -5.64
CA ASP A 168 8.14 -15.24 -4.71
C ASP A 168 8.32 -14.67 -3.28
N ALA A 169 8.79 -13.42 -3.18
CA ALA A 169 8.92 -12.74 -1.89
C ALA A 169 7.54 -12.42 -1.28
N VAL A 170 6.57 -12.05 -2.11
CA VAL A 170 5.17 -11.91 -1.68
C VAL A 170 4.61 -13.23 -1.18
N ARG A 171 4.88 -14.35 -1.86
CA ARG A 171 4.43 -15.68 -1.42
C ARG A 171 4.96 -16.03 -0.04
N GLU A 172 6.25 -15.82 0.21
CA GLU A 172 6.88 -16.07 1.51
C GLU A 172 6.29 -15.16 2.60
N ARG A 173 6.22 -13.85 2.36
CA ARG A 173 5.68 -12.89 3.33
C ARG A 173 4.18 -13.08 3.56
N MET A 174 3.42 -13.52 2.56
CA MET A 174 2.00 -13.85 2.68
C MET A 174 1.79 -15.10 3.54
N ILE A 175 2.63 -16.13 3.44
CA ILE A 175 2.60 -17.29 4.35
C ILE A 175 2.89 -16.84 5.79
N LEU A 176 3.86 -15.95 6.00
CA LEU A 176 4.11 -15.35 7.32
C LEU A 176 2.86 -14.64 7.86
N MET A 177 2.22 -13.77 7.08
CA MET A 177 1.02 -13.05 7.53
C MET A 177 -0.18 -13.98 7.77
N LEU A 178 -0.40 -15.00 6.91
CA LEU A 178 -1.42 -16.03 7.14
C LEU A 178 -1.17 -16.77 8.47
N SER A 179 0.10 -17.04 8.79
CA SER A 179 0.49 -17.67 10.05
C SER A 179 0.40 -16.76 11.28
N ALA A 180 0.04 -15.48 11.10
CA ALA A 180 -0.25 -14.51 12.16
C ALA A 180 -1.75 -14.30 12.39
N GLN A 181 -2.62 -15.01 11.66
CA GLN A 181 -4.03 -15.16 12.00
C GLN A 181 -4.16 -16.13 13.19
N ASP A 182 -4.89 -15.75 14.23
CA ASP A 182 -5.27 -16.66 15.32
C ASP A 182 -6.37 -17.64 14.86
N SER A 183 -6.52 -18.77 15.55
CA SER A 183 -7.57 -19.78 15.33
C SER A 183 -9.00 -19.23 15.46
N THR A 184 -9.15 -18.08 16.13
CA THR A 184 -10.41 -17.32 16.21
C THR A 184 -10.80 -16.70 14.86
N GLY A 185 -9.85 -16.52 13.94
CA GLY A 185 -9.97 -15.88 12.64
C GLY A 185 -9.56 -14.41 12.60
N GLY A 186 -9.34 -13.77 13.75
CA GLY A 186 -8.71 -12.45 13.86
C GLY A 186 -7.19 -12.53 13.73
N ALA A 187 -6.50 -11.38 13.65
CA ALA A 187 -5.06 -11.30 13.46
C ALA A 187 -4.31 -10.78 14.69
N GLN A 188 -3.02 -11.10 14.77
CA GLN A 188 -2.07 -10.33 15.57
C GLN A 188 -1.77 -9.00 14.84
N PRO A 189 -2.02 -7.82 15.47
CA PRO A 189 -1.94 -6.54 14.77
C PRO A 189 -0.54 -6.15 14.25
N GLU A 190 0.52 -6.70 14.86
CA GLU A 190 1.92 -6.57 14.44
C GLU A 190 2.59 -7.95 14.46
N VAL A 191 3.37 -8.25 13.42
CA VAL A 191 4.12 -9.51 13.27
C VAL A 191 5.60 -9.20 13.27
N ARG A 192 6.35 -9.73 14.23
CA ARG A 192 7.81 -9.57 14.35
C ARG A 192 8.51 -10.86 13.87
N PRO A 193 9.07 -10.92 12.65
CA PRO A 193 9.51 -12.17 12.03
C PRO A 193 10.52 -12.98 12.87
N TRP A 194 11.40 -12.28 13.58
CA TRP A 194 12.45 -12.89 14.42
C TRP A 194 11.92 -13.52 15.73
N SER A 195 10.68 -13.23 16.12
CA SER A 195 10.04 -13.80 17.32
C SER A 195 8.70 -14.50 17.03
N HIS A 196 8.28 -14.56 15.77
CA HIS A 196 7.02 -15.20 15.37
C HIS A 196 7.20 -16.71 15.23
N VAL A 197 6.46 -17.47 16.04
CA VAL A 197 6.51 -18.94 16.07
C VAL A 197 5.10 -19.49 15.88
N PRO A 198 4.69 -19.79 14.64
CA PRO A 198 3.34 -20.28 14.32
C PRO A 198 2.94 -21.51 15.15
N GLY A 199 1.68 -21.53 15.59
CA GLY A 199 1.11 -22.57 16.45
C GLY A 199 1.60 -22.54 17.91
N LYS A 200 2.28 -21.47 18.33
CA LYS A 200 2.81 -21.27 19.71
C LYS A 200 2.71 -19.83 20.22
N MET A 201 2.18 -18.90 19.43
CA MET A 201 2.00 -17.52 19.88
C MET A 201 0.92 -17.43 20.96
N LYS A 202 0.99 -16.41 21.80
CA LYS A 202 -0.10 -16.14 22.77
C LYS A 202 -1.34 -15.69 21.99
N PRO A 203 -2.54 -16.23 22.27
CA PRO A 203 -3.78 -15.75 21.65
C PRO A 203 -3.96 -14.25 21.87
N THR A 204 -4.38 -13.53 20.84
CA THR A 204 -4.64 -12.09 20.93
C THR A 204 -5.84 -11.84 21.85
N PRO A 205 -5.76 -10.89 22.80
CA PRO A 205 -6.91 -10.50 23.61
C PRO A 205 -8.08 -10.05 22.72
N ALA A 206 -9.32 -10.45 23.04
CA ALA A 206 -10.48 -10.14 22.22
C ALA A 206 -10.69 -8.62 21.99
N SER A 207 -10.30 -7.80 22.97
CA SER A 207 -10.30 -6.33 22.92
C SER A 207 -9.20 -5.71 22.05
N HIS A 208 -8.23 -6.50 21.56
CA HIS A 208 -7.10 -6.01 20.76
C HIS A 208 -7.25 -6.31 19.26
N TYR A 209 -8.17 -7.21 18.87
CA TYR A 209 -8.46 -7.46 17.46
C TYR A 209 -8.98 -6.20 16.76
N ARG A 210 -8.44 -5.93 15.58
CA ARG A 210 -9.04 -5.02 14.60
C ARG A 210 -9.94 -5.83 13.67
N SER A 211 -11.03 -5.21 13.25
CA SER A 211 -12.10 -5.89 12.53
C SER A 211 -11.86 -6.01 11.02
N ASP A 212 -10.91 -5.24 10.47
CA ASP A 212 -10.54 -5.22 9.04
C ASP A 212 -9.33 -6.11 8.70
N ASP A 213 -8.42 -6.38 9.65
CA ASP A 213 -7.08 -6.96 9.40
C ASP A 213 -7.09 -8.16 8.43
N CYS A 214 -7.89 -9.20 8.73
CA CYS A 214 -7.97 -10.41 7.89
C CYS A 214 -8.83 -10.26 6.63
N GLN A 215 -9.64 -9.20 6.51
CA GLN A 215 -10.46 -8.97 5.31
C GLN A 215 -9.59 -8.54 4.11
N TRP A 216 -8.41 -7.97 4.36
CA TRP A 216 -7.47 -7.60 3.30
C TRP A 216 -6.91 -8.79 2.51
N PHE A 217 -6.99 -10.03 3.04
CA PHE A 217 -6.63 -11.22 2.27
C PHE A 217 -7.52 -11.46 1.05
N PHE A 218 -8.78 -10.98 1.05
CA PHE A 218 -9.66 -11.08 -0.13
C PHE A 218 -9.23 -10.16 -1.27
N ASN A 219 -8.35 -9.19 -1.02
CA ASN A 219 -7.69 -8.43 -2.08
C ASN A 219 -6.39 -9.12 -2.51
N SER A 220 -5.50 -9.45 -1.56
CA SER A 220 -4.11 -9.82 -1.89
C SER A 220 -3.90 -11.28 -2.25
N VAL A 221 -4.59 -12.24 -1.61
CA VAL A 221 -4.46 -13.67 -1.96
C VAL A 221 -4.90 -13.96 -3.41
N PRO A 222 -6.08 -13.53 -3.89
CA PRO A 222 -6.44 -13.74 -5.29
C PRO A 222 -5.56 -12.93 -6.25
N ALA A 223 -5.07 -11.74 -5.88
CA ALA A 223 -4.10 -11.00 -6.71
C ALA A 223 -2.78 -11.78 -6.89
N TYR A 224 -2.26 -12.38 -5.82
CA TYR A 224 -1.07 -13.25 -5.87
C TYR A 224 -1.29 -14.48 -6.76
N VAL A 225 -2.40 -15.20 -6.59
CA VAL A 225 -2.69 -16.39 -7.41
C VAL A 225 -2.97 -16.02 -8.87
N ALA A 226 -3.60 -14.88 -9.12
CA ALA A 226 -3.84 -14.37 -10.47
C ALA A 226 -2.54 -13.97 -11.19
N GLU A 227 -1.60 -13.30 -10.50
CA GLU A 227 -0.29 -12.97 -11.07
C GLU A 227 0.53 -14.24 -11.36
N SER A 228 0.80 -15.03 -10.31
CA SER A 228 1.70 -16.18 -10.38
C SER A 228 1.14 -17.37 -11.17
N GLY A 229 -0.16 -17.60 -11.08
CA GLY A 229 -0.79 -18.87 -11.48
C GLY A 229 -0.64 -20.01 -10.46
N ASP A 230 -0.11 -19.76 -9.25
CA ASP A 230 0.02 -20.78 -8.18
C ASP A 230 -1.35 -21.10 -7.53
N THR A 231 -2.21 -21.82 -8.25
CA THR A 231 -3.52 -22.28 -7.73
C THR A 231 -3.38 -23.18 -6.50
N LYS A 232 -2.27 -23.93 -6.41
CA LYS A 232 -1.98 -24.84 -5.30
C LYS A 232 -1.73 -24.08 -3.99
N PHE A 233 -1.45 -22.77 -4.05
CA PHE A 233 -1.38 -21.91 -2.88
C PHE A 233 -2.64 -22.00 -2.01
N TYR A 234 -3.83 -22.13 -2.61
CA TYR A 234 -5.08 -22.26 -1.86
C TYR A 234 -5.17 -23.52 -0.98
N ASP A 235 -4.49 -24.61 -1.36
CA ASP A 235 -4.45 -25.88 -0.64
C ASP A 235 -3.22 -26.00 0.30
N LEU A 236 -2.29 -25.03 0.28
CA LEU A 236 -1.13 -25.00 1.18
C LEU A 236 -1.60 -24.91 2.65
N VAL A 237 -1.15 -25.84 3.48
CA VAL A 237 -1.50 -25.86 4.91
C VAL A 237 -0.56 -24.95 5.70
N VAL A 238 -1.13 -23.94 6.36
CA VAL A 238 -0.42 -22.97 7.21
C VAL A 238 -0.93 -23.13 8.66
N PRO A 239 -0.08 -23.06 9.69
CA PRO A 239 -0.54 -23.00 11.07
C PRO A 239 -1.19 -21.64 11.38
N TYR A 240 -2.21 -21.61 12.24
CA TYR A 240 -2.61 -20.36 12.89
C TYR A 240 -1.52 -19.95 13.89
N ALA A 241 -1.53 -18.69 14.31
CA ALA A 241 -0.51 -18.14 15.20
C ALA A 241 -0.53 -18.82 16.59
N ASP A 242 -1.71 -19.03 17.16
CA ASP A 242 -1.93 -19.60 18.49
C ASP A 242 -1.96 -21.14 18.50
N LYS A 243 -2.84 -21.77 17.70
CA LYS A 243 -3.03 -23.23 17.67
C LYS A 243 -3.73 -23.74 16.42
N GLY A 244 -3.42 -24.97 16.04
CA GLY A 244 -4.02 -25.62 14.88
C GLY A 244 -3.51 -25.07 13.55
N LYS A 245 -4.14 -25.49 12.45
CA LYS A 245 -3.73 -25.19 11.08
C LYS A 245 -4.90 -25.35 10.11
N ALA A 246 -4.86 -24.63 8.99
CA ALA A 246 -5.83 -24.77 7.90
C ALA A 246 -5.12 -24.65 6.55
N THR A 247 -5.79 -24.99 5.44
CA THR A 247 -5.31 -24.55 4.12
C THR A 247 -5.46 -23.03 3.99
N VAL A 248 -4.75 -22.36 3.08
CA VAL A 248 -4.96 -20.92 2.83
C VAL A 248 -6.43 -20.61 2.53
N PHE A 249 -7.11 -21.46 1.77
CA PHE A 249 -8.55 -21.37 1.56
C PHE A 249 -9.37 -21.51 2.86
N GLY A 250 -8.93 -22.32 3.82
CA GLY A 250 -9.50 -22.40 5.16
C GLY A 250 -9.22 -21.18 6.04
N HIS A 251 -8.05 -20.55 5.92
CA HIS A 251 -7.74 -19.27 6.58
C HIS A 251 -8.68 -18.14 6.10
N LEU A 252 -8.92 -18.08 4.77
CA LEU A 252 -9.93 -17.18 4.19
C LEU A 252 -11.33 -17.48 4.77
N ARG A 253 -11.73 -18.75 4.82
CA ARG A 253 -13.02 -19.16 5.38
C ARG A 253 -13.18 -18.69 6.84
N ARG A 254 -12.13 -18.86 7.66
CA ARG A 254 -12.09 -18.45 9.07
C ARG A 254 -12.10 -16.93 9.26
N ALA A 255 -11.51 -16.17 8.34
CA ALA A 255 -11.58 -14.69 8.35
C ALA A 255 -13.02 -14.18 8.18
N LEU A 256 -13.82 -14.80 7.30
CA LEU A 256 -15.23 -14.44 7.11
C LEU A 256 -16.06 -14.81 8.35
N GLU A 257 -15.86 -16.01 8.89
CA GLU A 257 -16.52 -16.48 10.10
C GLU A 257 -16.25 -15.57 11.30
N PHE A 258 -15.02 -15.07 11.47
CA PHE A 258 -14.67 -14.15 12.56
C PHE A 258 -15.60 -12.92 12.63
N ASN A 259 -15.86 -12.27 11.49
CA ASN A 259 -16.76 -11.12 11.40
C ASN A 259 -18.24 -11.49 11.42
N LEU A 260 -18.64 -12.67 10.91
CA LEU A 260 -20.02 -13.18 10.98
C LEU A 260 -20.44 -13.56 12.42
N GLU A 261 -19.51 -14.11 13.21
CA GLU A 261 -19.68 -14.42 14.64
C GLU A 261 -19.77 -13.16 15.51
N ARG A 262 -19.07 -12.09 15.09
CA ARG A 262 -18.93 -10.84 15.86
C ARG A 262 -19.81 -9.77 15.25
N THR A 263 -21.12 -9.92 15.41
CA THR A 263 -22.10 -8.91 14.99
C THR A 263 -22.74 -8.16 16.16
N GLY A 264 -23.18 -6.93 15.89
CA GLY A 264 -23.91 -6.08 16.83
C GLY A 264 -25.43 -6.20 16.69
N LYS A 265 -26.16 -5.18 17.19
CA LYS A 265 -27.63 -5.19 17.31
C LYS A 265 -28.36 -5.26 15.96
N HIS A 266 -27.77 -4.73 14.90
CA HIS A 266 -28.34 -4.75 13.55
C HIS A 266 -27.86 -5.96 12.73
N GLY A 267 -27.02 -6.81 13.32
CA GLY A 267 -26.43 -7.98 12.69
C GLY A 267 -25.27 -7.65 11.74
N LEU A 268 -24.71 -6.44 11.80
CA LEU A 268 -23.55 -6.01 11.05
C LEU A 268 -22.26 -6.34 11.84
N PRO A 269 -21.10 -6.54 11.19
CA PRO A 269 -19.83 -6.78 11.87
C PRO A 269 -19.45 -5.69 12.88
N CYS A 270 -18.97 -6.12 14.04
CA CYS A 270 -18.46 -5.24 15.09
C CYS A 270 -17.16 -4.56 14.64
N GLY A 271 -16.97 -3.30 15.02
CA GLY A 271 -15.71 -2.57 14.82
C GLY A 271 -14.56 -3.05 15.70
N LEU A 272 -14.85 -3.71 16.83
CA LEU A 272 -13.86 -4.20 17.81
C LEU A 272 -12.95 -3.07 18.32
N LEU A 273 -11.63 -3.23 18.35
CA LEU A 273 -10.70 -2.17 18.77
C LEU A 273 -10.76 -0.95 17.82
N ALA A 274 -10.78 -1.25 16.52
CA ALA A 274 -10.90 -0.33 15.40
C ALA A 274 -11.18 -1.14 14.13
N ASP A 275 -11.74 -0.48 13.11
CA ASP A 275 -11.62 -0.93 11.72
C ASP A 275 -10.33 -0.34 11.09
N TRP A 276 -10.32 -0.09 9.79
CA TRP A 276 -9.21 0.59 9.12
C TRP A 276 -8.92 2.00 9.70
N ASN A 277 -9.93 2.68 10.26
CA ASN A 277 -9.76 3.99 10.91
C ASN A 277 -9.50 3.83 12.42
N ASP A 278 -8.24 3.98 12.83
CA ASP A 278 -7.79 3.84 14.23
C ASP A 278 -8.37 4.92 15.21
N CYS A 279 -9.15 5.90 14.72
CA CYS A 279 -9.87 6.88 15.56
C CYS A 279 -11.30 6.47 15.94
N LEU A 280 -11.82 5.38 15.39
CA LEU A 280 -13.18 4.93 15.64
C LEU A 280 -13.33 4.34 17.07
N LYS A 281 -14.43 4.68 17.76
CA LYS A 281 -14.77 4.17 19.10
C LYS A 281 -16.24 3.78 19.16
N LEU A 282 -16.54 2.48 19.04
CA LEU A 282 -17.92 2.00 18.97
C LEU A 282 -18.39 1.22 20.20
N GLY A 283 -17.49 0.85 21.11
CA GLY A 283 -17.75 -0.25 22.05
C GLY A 283 -17.54 -1.60 21.36
N TYR A 284 -17.50 -2.69 22.14
CA TYR A 284 -17.17 -4.02 21.62
C TYR A 284 -18.28 -4.58 20.71
N LYS A 285 -19.54 -4.18 20.92
CA LYS A 285 -20.70 -4.59 20.10
C LYS A 285 -21.21 -3.53 19.13
N GLY A 286 -20.52 -2.40 18.98
CA GLY A 286 -20.86 -1.43 17.96
C GLY A 286 -20.28 -1.80 16.59
N GLU A 287 -20.98 -1.39 15.53
CA GLU A 287 -20.95 -1.95 14.18
C GLU A 287 -20.29 -1.02 13.17
N SER A 288 -19.34 -1.53 12.37
CA SER A 288 -18.70 -0.78 11.28
C SER A 288 -19.35 -1.10 9.93
N VAL A 289 -19.87 -0.08 9.24
CA VAL A 289 -20.41 -0.24 7.89
C VAL A 289 -19.29 -0.41 6.85
N PHE A 290 -18.09 0.11 7.13
CA PHE A 290 -16.91 -0.16 6.30
C PHE A 290 -16.55 -1.66 6.30
N VAL A 291 -16.45 -2.27 7.49
CA VAL A 291 -16.15 -3.71 7.61
C VAL A 291 -17.33 -4.57 7.12
N THR A 292 -18.56 -4.07 7.20
CA THR A 292 -19.72 -4.69 6.55
C THR A 292 -19.49 -4.84 5.05
N PHE A 293 -19.00 -3.80 4.37
CA PHE A 293 -18.69 -3.85 2.93
C PHE A 293 -17.47 -4.71 2.62
N GLN A 294 -16.43 -4.70 3.47
CA GLN A 294 -15.30 -5.62 3.31
C GLN A 294 -15.73 -7.10 3.45
N LEU A 295 -16.56 -7.44 4.44
CA LEU A 295 -17.11 -8.78 4.61
C LEU A 295 -17.98 -9.18 3.41
N ARG A 296 -18.77 -8.24 2.86
CA ARG A 296 -19.54 -8.47 1.63
C ARG A 296 -18.64 -8.81 0.44
N PHE A 297 -17.59 -8.00 0.25
CA PHE A 297 -16.57 -8.23 -0.78
C PHE A 297 -15.91 -9.60 -0.59
N GLY A 298 -15.46 -9.92 0.63
CA GLY A 298 -14.82 -11.18 0.96
C GLY A 298 -15.71 -12.40 0.75
N LEU A 299 -17.00 -12.34 1.10
CA LEU A 299 -17.97 -13.40 0.82
C LEU A 299 -18.15 -13.64 -0.69
N LYS A 300 -18.24 -12.57 -1.49
CA LYS A 300 -18.33 -12.67 -2.95
C LYS A 300 -17.05 -13.28 -3.54
N THR A 301 -15.88 -12.74 -3.19
CA THR A 301 -14.58 -13.22 -3.68
C THR A 301 -14.32 -14.66 -3.25
N TYR A 302 -14.68 -15.05 -2.03
CA TYR A 302 -14.57 -16.44 -1.56
C TYR A 302 -15.51 -17.38 -2.35
N ALA A 303 -16.72 -16.95 -2.70
CA ALA A 303 -17.61 -17.74 -3.55
C ALA A 303 -17.07 -17.92 -4.98
N GLU A 304 -16.44 -16.88 -5.53
CA GLU A 304 -15.76 -16.92 -6.84
C GLU A 304 -14.56 -17.90 -6.80
N ILE A 305 -13.69 -17.79 -5.79
CA ILE A 305 -12.56 -18.72 -5.57
C ILE A 305 -13.09 -20.16 -5.37
N ALA A 306 -14.10 -20.35 -4.54
CA ALA A 306 -14.70 -21.67 -4.28
C ALA A 306 -15.26 -22.29 -5.57
N THR A 307 -15.86 -21.49 -6.45
CA THR A 307 -16.33 -21.93 -7.78
C THR A 307 -15.14 -22.34 -8.66
N GLN A 308 -14.08 -21.52 -8.73
CA GLN A 308 -12.87 -21.83 -9.51
C GLN A 308 -12.15 -23.10 -9.03
N LEU A 309 -12.18 -23.37 -7.71
CA LEU A 309 -11.59 -24.57 -7.10
C LEU A 309 -12.53 -25.79 -7.10
N GLY A 310 -13.71 -25.71 -7.73
CA GLY A 310 -14.66 -26.84 -7.77
C GLY A 310 -15.24 -27.23 -6.41
N LYS A 311 -15.41 -26.27 -5.49
CA LYS A 311 -15.93 -26.45 -4.12
C LYS A 311 -17.37 -25.87 -3.99
N PRO A 312 -18.41 -26.44 -4.64
CA PRO A 312 -19.73 -25.83 -4.75
C PRO A 312 -20.49 -25.66 -3.41
N LYS A 313 -20.19 -26.50 -2.40
CA LYS A 313 -20.77 -26.35 -1.05
C LYS A 313 -20.32 -25.04 -0.38
N GLU A 314 -19.05 -24.68 -0.54
CA GLU A 314 -18.45 -23.46 0.02
C GLU A 314 -18.95 -22.22 -0.73
N ALA A 315 -19.03 -22.28 -2.07
CA ALA A 315 -19.65 -21.23 -2.87
C ALA A 315 -21.11 -20.98 -2.46
N LYS A 316 -21.91 -22.06 -2.28
CA LYS A 316 -23.30 -21.96 -1.83
C LYS A 316 -23.42 -21.37 -0.42
N TRP A 317 -22.53 -21.75 0.51
CA TRP A 317 -22.51 -21.16 1.85
C TRP A 317 -22.24 -19.65 1.80
N ALA A 318 -21.18 -19.23 1.10
CA ALA A 318 -20.78 -17.83 1.06
C ALA A 318 -21.84 -16.94 0.38
N LEU A 319 -22.46 -17.42 -0.70
CA LEU A 319 -23.60 -16.75 -1.34
C LEU A 319 -24.84 -16.66 -0.43
N ALA A 320 -25.07 -17.66 0.43
CA ALA A 320 -26.18 -17.63 1.38
C ALA A 320 -25.95 -16.63 2.53
N GLU A 321 -24.73 -16.54 3.07
CA GLU A 321 -24.39 -15.51 4.06
C GLU A 321 -24.36 -14.10 3.44
N LEU A 322 -23.87 -13.97 2.20
CA LEU A 322 -23.93 -12.73 1.43
C LEU A 322 -25.38 -12.22 1.28
N ALA A 323 -26.30 -13.09 0.88
CA ALA A 323 -27.72 -12.74 0.76
C ALA A 323 -28.40 -12.37 2.09
N LYS A 324 -27.91 -12.90 3.23
CA LYS A 324 -28.36 -12.45 4.57
C LYS A 324 -27.77 -11.08 4.92
N LEU A 325 -26.51 -10.82 4.57
CA LEU A 325 -25.82 -9.56 4.84
C LEU A 325 -26.44 -8.42 4.03
N ASP A 326 -26.74 -8.64 2.75
CA ASP A 326 -27.35 -7.65 1.86
C ASP A 326 -28.71 -7.15 2.38
N LYS A 327 -29.53 -8.05 2.94
CA LYS A 327 -30.80 -7.68 3.59
C LYS A 327 -30.61 -6.74 4.80
N LYS A 328 -29.49 -6.89 5.53
CA LYS A 328 -29.15 -6.01 6.66
C LYS A 328 -28.60 -4.67 6.16
N ILE A 329 -27.72 -4.70 5.16
CA ILE A 329 -27.18 -3.49 4.50
C ILE A 329 -28.33 -2.61 3.99
N ALA A 330 -29.24 -3.18 3.20
CA ALA A 330 -30.36 -2.46 2.61
C ALA A 330 -31.32 -1.85 3.67
N LYS A 331 -31.45 -2.50 4.84
CA LYS A 331 -32.30 -2.02 5.94
C LYS A 331 -31.66 -0.89 6.76
N VAL A 332 -30.32 -0.83 6.85
CA VAL A 332 -29.63 -0.08 7.92
C VAL A 332 -28.62 0.94 7.40
N CYS A 333 -27.89 0.64 6.32
CA CYS A 333 -26.68 1.39 5.99
C CYS A 333 -26.91 2.67 5.17
N TRP A 334 -28.08 2.86 4.56
CA TRP A 334 -28.35 3.97 3.64
C TRP A 334 -29.14 5.11 4.30
N ASP A 335 -28.58 6.32 4.33
CA ASP A 335 -29.23 7.52 4.92
C ASP A 335 -29.94 8.39 3.86
N GLY A 336 -30.35 7.81 2.73
CA GLY A 336 -31.11 8.49 1.68
C GLY A 336 -30.29 9.28 0.65
N GLY A 337 -29.10 9.78 1.04
CA GLY A 337 -28.15 10.47 0.14
C GLY A 337 -26.77 9.82 0.06
N TRP A 338 -26.32 9.18 1.14
CA TRP A 338 -25.05 8.47 1.25
C TRP A 338 -25.16 7.35 2.30
N PHE A 339 -24.15 6.49 2.38
CA PHE A 339 -24.06 5.44 3.39
C PHE A 339 -23.52 5.97 4.72
N ILE A 340 -24.13 5.57 5.83
CA ILE A 340 -23.63 5.86 7.18
C ILE A 340 -22.23 5.27 7.39
N TRP A 341 -21.49 5.76 8.37
CA TRP A 341 -20.15 5.26 8.68
C TRP A 341 -20.19 4.07 9.65
N ALA A 342 -20.89 4.22 10.76
CA ALA A 342 -20.90 3.25 11.86
C ALA A 342 -22.07 3.48 12.83
N ILE A 343 -22.31 2.50 13.71
CA ILE A 343 -23.29 2.57 14.81
C ILE A 343 -22.60 2.11 16.10
N SER A 344 -22.56 2.92 17.16
CA SER A 344 -21.99 2.48 18.44
C SER A 344 -22.92 1.53 19.21
N GLU A 345 -22.36 0.86 20.21
CA GLU A 345 -23.04 -0.12 21.07
C GLU A 345 -24.24 0.47 21.84
N ASP A 346 -24.18 1.75 22.19
CA ASP A 346 -25.29 2.54 22.75
C ASP A 346 -26.30 3.05 21.71
N GLY A 347 -26.01 2.91 20.42
CA GLY A 347 -26.92 3.21 19.30
C GLY A 347 -26.69 4.54 18.59
N VAL A 348 -25.62 5.29 18.89
CA VAL A 348 -25.29 6.53 18.16
C VAL A 348 -24.85 6.19 16.74
N VAL A 349 -25.47 6.84 15.75
CA VAL A 349 -25.16 6.68 14.33
C VAL A 349 -24.19 7.76 13.88
N PHE A 350 -23.08 7.35 13.24
CA PHE A 350 -22.04 8.23 12.69
C PHE A 350 -22.12 8.26 11.16
N GLY A 351 -21.66 9.34 10.52
CA GLY A 351 -21.74 9.48 9.05
C GLY A 351 -23.17 9.71 8.54
N THR A 352 -24.05 10.28 9.35
CA THR A 352 -25.44 10.62 8.98
C THR A 352 -25.62 12.11 8.71
N LYS A 353 -26.52 12.44 7.78
CA LYS A 353 -26.98 13.82 7.51
C LYS A 353 -27.58 14.53 8.74
N LYS A 354 -27.98 13.79 9.78
CA LYS A 354 -28.49 14.34 11.04
C LYS A 354 -27.39 14.84 11.97
N ALA A 355 -26.14 14.42 11.77
CA ALA A 355 -25.02 14.86 12.59
C ALA A 355 -24.65 16.34 12.27
N LYS A 356 -24.01 17.03 13.20
CA LYS A 356 -23.45 18.39 12.97
C LYS A 356 -22.00 18.34 12.47
N GLU A 357 -21.28 17.29 12.86
CA GLU A 357 -19.88 17.01 12.53
C GLU A 357 -19.81 15.57 12.01
N GLY A 358 -18.84 15.26 11.13
CA GLY A 358 -18.68 13.93 10.55
C GLY A 358 -19.90 13.43 9.78
N GLN A 359 -20.56 14.30 9.01
CA GLN A 359 -21.82 13.98 8.32
C GLN A 359 -21.66 12.92 7.23
N ILE A 360 -20.53 12.90 6.52
CA ILE A 360 -20.21 11.94 5.45
C ILE A 360 -18.75 11.51 5.58
N TYR A 361 -18.48 10.25 5.24
CA TYR A 361 -17.16 9.62 5.25
C TYR A 361 -16.86 8.94 3.93
N VAL A 362 -15.67 9.17 3.35
CA VAL A 362 -15.30 8.66 2.02
C VAL A 362 -15.24 7.12 1.97
N ASN A 363 -14.71 6.49 3.03
CA ASN A 363 -14.40 5.05 3.01
C ASN A 363 -15.66 4.18 2.87
N THR A 364 -16.78 4.52 3.53
CA THR A 364 -18.04 3.77 3.32
C THR A 364 -18.68 4.06 1.98
N GLN A 365 -18.54 5.26 1.41
CA GLN A 365 -19.08 5.56 0.08
C GLN A 365 -18.41 4.71 -0.99
N VAL A 366 -17.08 4.72 -1.02
CA VAL A 366 -16.32 3.99 -2.04
C VAL A 366 -16.40 2.48 -1.83
N TRP A 367 -16.36 1.98 -0.59
CA TRP A 367 -16.49 0.54 -0.36
C TRP A 367 -17.89 -0.02 -0.58
N ALA A 368 -18.95 0.79 -0.49
CA ALA A 368 -20.27 0.36 -0.95
C ALA A 368 -20.27 0.03 -2.46
N VAL A 369 -19.55 0.81 -3.27
CA VAL A 369 -19.36 0.57 -4.71
C VAL A 369 -18.42 -0.61 -4.95
N LEU A 370 -17.22 -0.62 -4.33
CA LEU A 370 -16.20 -1.65 -4.55
C LEU A 370 -16.63 -3.06 -4.11
N SER A 371 -17.40 -3.14 -3.02
CA SER A 371 -18.00 -4.41 -2.58
C SER A 371 -19.21 -4.84 -3.42
N GLY A 372 -19.75 -3.95 -4.26
CA GLY A 372 -20.99 -4.14 -5.02
C GLY A 372 -22.26 -4.10 -4.16
N ALA A 373 -22.20 -3.48 -2.97
CA ALA A 373 -23.34 -3.33 -2.06
C ALA A 373 -24.32 -2.24 -2.51
N ALA A 374 -23.81 -1.19 -3.15
CA ALA A 374 -24.61 -0.09 -3.68
C ALA A 374 -25.36 -0.50 -4.95
N THR A 375 -26.62 -0.08 -5.07
CA THR A 375 -27.32 -0.07 -6.38
C THR A 375 -26.68 0.96 -7.32
N PRO A 376 -27.00 0.97 -8.62
CA PRO A 376 -26.54 2.02 -9.54
C PRO A 376 -26.91 3.43 -9.07
N GLU A 377 -28.13 3.63 -8.57
CA GLU A 377 -28.62 4.93 -8.09
C GLU A 377 -27.94 5.35 -6.77
N GLN A 378 -27.61 4.38 -5.90
CA GLN A 378 -26.83 4.64 -4.69
C GLN A 378 -25.37 4.95 -5.02
N THR A 379 -24.80 4.30 -6.04
CA THR A 379 -23.45 4.57 -6.55
C THR A 379 -23.36 6.00 -7.06
N ASP A 380 -24.27 6.42 -7.92
CA ASP A 380 -24.29 7.77 -8.49
C ASP A 380 -24.47 8.85 -7.40
N LYS A 381 -25.38 8.62 -6.44
CA LYS A 381 -25.56 9.53 -5.30
C LYS A 381 -24.35 9.57 -4.36
N ALA A 382 -23.74 8.43 -4.05
CA ALA A 382 -22.59 8.37 -3.15
C ALA A 382 -21.35 9.03 -3.78
N LEU A 383 -21.07 8.80 -5.06
CA LEU A 383 -19.96 9.43 -5.78
C LEU A 383 -20.19 10.95 -5.97
N ALA A 384 -21.40 11.37 -6.32
CA ALA A 384 -21.76 12.79 -6.37
C ALA A 384 -21.64 13.47 -4.98
N ALA A 385 -21.98 12.77 -3.91
CA ALA A 385 -21.77 13.25 -2.54
C ALA A 385 -20.27 13.36 -2.20
N VAL A 386 -19.44 12.37 -2.57
CA VAL A 386 -17.98 12.46 -2.41
C VAL A 386 -17.41 13.67 -3.18
N GLN A 387 -17.79 13.85 -4.44
CA GLN A 387 -17.35 14.97 -5.27
C GLN A 387 -17.75 16.33 -4.67
N SER A 388 -19.02 16.50 -4.29
CA SER A 388 -19.53 17.80 -3.83
C SER A 388 -19.19 18.13 -2.36
N ARG A 389 -18.83 17.14 -1.55
CA ARG A 389 -18.64 17.31 -0.10
C ARG A 389 -17.22 17.07 0.39
N LEU A 390 -16.40 16.31 -0.35
CA LEU A 390 -15.11 15.83 0.15
C LEU A 390 -13.95 16.12 -0.81
N ALA A 391 -14.19 16.22 -2.12
CA ALA A 391 -13.14 16.53 -3.09
C ALA A 391 -12.60 17.96 -2.98
N SER A 392 -11.31 18.10 -3.28
CA SER A 392 -10.57 19.36 -3.35
C SER A 392 -9.37 19.17 -4.29
N ASP A 393 -8.60 20.24 -4.56
CA ASP A 393 -7.53 20.24 -5.56
C ASP A 393 -6.40 19.25 -5.27
N TYR A 394 -6.13 19.00 -3.98
CA TYR A 394 -5.09 18.07 -3.51
C TYR A 394 -5.64 16.69 -3.10
N GLY A 395 -6.90 16.39 -3.44
CA GLY A 395 -7.56 15.12 -3.16
C GLY A 395 -8.83 15.23 -2.28
N VAL A 396 -9.28 14.08 -1.81
CA VAL A 396 -10.58 13.86 -1.15
C VAL A 396 -10.42 13.73 0.37
N ALA A 397 -11.06 14.61 1.13
CA ALA A 397 -11.10 14.58 2.59
C ALA A 397 -11.73 13.28 3.13
N LEU A 398 -11.25 12.80 4.27
CA LEU A 398 -11.77 11.58 4.89
C LEU A 398 -13.22 11.72 5.36
N CYS A 399 -13.58 12.90 5.91
CA CYS A 399 -14.93 13.25 6.33
C CYS A 399 -15.18 14.78 6.28
N ASN A 400 -16.46 15.19 6.26
CA ASN A 400 -16.88 16.60 6.28
C ASN A 400 -18.28 16.77 6.92
N PRO A 401 -18.49 17.73 7.84
CA PRO A 401 -17.48 18.57 8.51
C PRO A 401 -16.51 17.74 9.36
N PRO A 402 -15.27 18.22 9.60
CA PRO A 402 -14.43 17.67 10.66
C PRO A 402 -15.06 17.90 12.04
N PHE A 403 -14.55 17.20 13.06
CA PHE A 403 -14.96 17.38 14.46
C PHE A 403 -14.16 18.48 15.13
N ASP A 404 -14.84 19.32 15.88
CA ASP A 404 -14.30 20.41 16.70
C ASP A 404 -14.85 20.30 18.13
N LYS A 405 -16.14 19.98 18.27
CA LYS A 405 -16.91 20.04 19.53
C LYS A 405 -17.27 18.67 20.10
N THR A 406 -17.26 17.62 19.29
CA THR A 406 -17.57 16.25 19.75
C THR A 406 -16.52 15.76 20.76
N PRO A 407 -16.92 15.30 21.97
CA PRO A 407 -15.97 14.88 22.99
C PRO A 407 -15.06 13.71 22.57
N VAL A 408 -13.79 13.74 22.98
CA VAL A 408 -12.77 12.70 22.67
C VAL A 408 -13.13 11.28 23.16
N LYS A 409 -14.05 11.17 24.12
CA LYS A 409 -14.62 9.88 24.55
C LYS A 409 -15.54 9.26 23.50
N VAL A 410 -16.22 10.09 22.69
CA VAL A 410 -17.11 9.70 21.59
C VAL A 410 -16.32 9.56 20.28
N MET A 411 -15.47 10.54 19.94
CA MET A 411 -14.71 10.54 18.70
C MET A 411 -13.23 10.88 18.94
N ARG A 412 -12.32 9.92 18.70
CA ARG A 412 -10.87 10.16 18.93
C ARG A 412 -10.29 11.18 17.95
N ALA A 413 -10.89 11.33 16.75
CA ALA A 413 -10.41 12.23 15.70
C ALA A 413 -10.26 13.70 16.17
N VAL A 414 -11.03 14.16 17.17
CA VAL A 414 -10.91 15.51 17.75
C VAL A 414 -9.53 15.82 18.36
N LEU A 415 -8.68 14.81 18.59
CA LEU A 415 -7.27 15.01 18.96
C LEU A 415 -6.42 15.59 17.81
N PHE A 416 -6.90 15.52 16.58
CA PHE A 416 -6.28 16.16 15.42
C PHE A 416 -7.02 17.44 15.08
N ASN A 417 -6.27 18.49 14.71
CA ASN A 417 -6.87 19.73 14.20
C ASN A 417 -7.74 19.46 12.96
N PRO A 418 -8.84 20.22 12.76
CA PRO A 418 -9.66 20.15 11.56
C PRO A 418 -8.86 20.16 10.24
N GLY A 419 -9.23 19.25 9.34
CA GLY A 419 -8.58 19.08 8.04
C GLY A 419 -7.20 18.40 8.10
N ASN A 420 -6.91 17.65 9.17
CA ASN A 420 -5.65 16.91 9.33
C ASN A 420 -5.92 15.46 9.73
N LYS A 421 -5.07 14.53 9.27
CA LYS A 421 -5.10 13.10 9.66
C LYS A 421 -6.53 12.53 9.54
N GLU A 422 -6.99 11.73 10.50
CA GLU A 422 -8.33 11.15 10.51
C GLU A 422 -9.46 12.18 10.74
N ASN A 423 -9.16 13.43 11.09
CA ASN A 423 -10.15 14.49 11.31
C ASN A 423 -10.41 15.34 10.05
N GLY A 424 -10.95 14.69 9.03
CA GLY A 424 -11.25 15.34 7.75
C GLY A 424 -10.02 15.74 6.94
N GLY A 425 -8.83 15.24 7.26
CA GLY A 425 -7.65 15.36 6.39
C GLY A 425 -7.83 14.55 5.10
N ILE A 426 -7.06 14.87 4.06
CA ILE A 426 -6.96 14.06 2.85
C ILE A 426 -6.06 12.88 3.21
N PHE A 427 -6.66 11.77 3.63
CA PHE A 427 -5.93 10.57 3.99
C PHE A 427 -5.56 9.83 2.70
N SER A 428 -4.28 9.86 2.32
CA SER A 428 -3.83 9.57 0.96
C SER A 428 -4.10 8.11 0.53
N HIS A 429 -4.20 7.19 1.49
CA HIS A 429 -4.51 5.77 1.26
C HIS A 429 -5.90 5.58 0.63
N THR A 430 -6.90 6.37 1.04
CA THR A 430 -8.29 6.21 0.56
C THR A 430 -8.51 6.75 -0.85
N GLN A 431 -7.59 7.55 -1.37
CA GLN A 431 -7.73 8.23 -2.67
C GLN A 431 -7.81 7.20 -3.81
N SER A 432 -6.97 6.17 -3.75
CA SER A 432 -7.02 5.03 -4.67
C SER A 432 -8.37 4.33 -4.66
N TRP A 433 -9.08 4.26 -3.52
CA TRP A 433 -10.42 3.68 -3.46
C TRP A 433 -11.48 4.57 -4.12
N VAL A 434 -11.33 5.89 -4.08
CA VAL A 434 -12.16 6.83 -4.86
C VAL A 434 -11.96 6.59 -6.35
N VAL A 435 -10.69 6.54 -6.79
CA VAL A 435 -10.33 6.24 -8.18
C VAL A 435 -10.93 4.90 -8.63
N LEU A 436 -10.77 3.84 -7.83
CA LEU A 436 -11.33 2.52 -8.13
C LEU A 436 -12.87 2.51 -8.19
N ALA A 437 -13.55 3.31 -7.37
CA ALA A 437 -15.02 3.40 -7.37
C ALA A 437 -15.55 4.13 -8.62
N GLU A 438 -14.89 5.21 -9.04
CA GLU A 438 -15.18 5.86 -10.33
C GLU A 438 -14.90 4.92 -11.52
N ILE A 439 -13.82 4.13 -11.47
CA ILE A 439 -13.52 3.11 -12.49
C ILE A 439 -14.57 2.01 -12.53
N ALA A 440 -15.05 1.56 -11.36
CA ALA A 440 -16.15 0.60 -11.26
C ALA A 440 -17.43 1.14 -11.92
N ARG A 441 -17.67 2.46 -11.83
CA ARG A 441 -18.79 3.15 -12.49
C ARG A 441 -18.56 3.46 -13.98
N GLY A 442 -17.32 3.38 -14.45
CA GLY A 442 -16.91 3.66 -15.85
C GLY A 442 -16.41 5.09 -16.11
N ASN A 443 -16.27 5.90 -15.06
CA ASN A 443 -15.97 7.34 -15.15
C ASN A 443 -14.45 7.60 -15.23
N GLY A 444 -13.83 7.31 -16.38
CA GLY A 444 -12.38 7.41 -16.55
C GLY A 444 -11.81 8.83 -16.33
N ASP A 445 -12.51 9.88 -16.79
CA ASP A 445 -12.09 11.27 -16.56
C ASP A 445 -12.12 11.66 -15.08
N ALA A 446 -13.14 11.23 -14.33
CA ALA A 446 -13.25 11.49 -12.89
C ALA A 446 -12.18 10.71 -12.12
N ALA A 447 -12.02 9.42 -12.44
CA ALA A 447 -11.00 8.56 -11.87
C ALA A 447 -9.59 9.14 -12.06
N TYR A 448 -9.26 9.58 -13.28
CA TYR A 448 -7.94 10.13 -13.58
C TYR A 448 -7.69 11.49 -12.92
N ARG A 449 -8.72 12.37 -12.88
CA ARG A 449 -8.65 13.65 -12.15
C ARG A 449 -8.38 13.43 -10.66
N TYR A 450 -9.03 12.45 -10.03
CA TYR A 450 -8.72 12.09 -8.64
C TYR A 450 -7.32 11.49 -8.52
N TYR A 451 -6.89 10.61 -9.43
CA TYR A 451 -5.54 10.04 -9.39
C TYR A 451 -4.45 11.12 -9.46
N ARG A 452 -4.56 12.05 -10.41
CA ARG A 452 -3.61 13.15 -10.59
C ARG A 452 -3.55 14.10 -9.38
N SER A 453 -4.66 14.30 -8.66
CA SER A 453 -4.71 15.21 -7.49
C SER A 453 -3.83 14.79 -6.29
N PHE A 454 -3.48 13.50 -6.16
CA PHE A 454 -2.56 13.00 -5.13
C PHE A 454 -1.28 12.38 -5.69
N MET A 455 -1.06 12.49 -7.01
CA MET A 455 0.11 11.95 -7.69
C MET A 455 1.34 12.86 -7.42
N PRO A 456 2.44 12.34 -6.83
CA PRO A 456 3.59 13.16 -6.42
C PRO A 456 4.23 13.97 -7.56
N SER A 457 4.43 13.35 -8.72
CA SER A 457 5.02 13.99 -9.91
C SER A 457 4.21 15.17 -10.43
N ALA A 458 2.86 15.08 -10.38
CA ALA A 458 1.96 16.17 -10.75
C ALA A 458 1.95 17.36 -9.76
N GLN A 459 2.79 17.31 -8.71
CA GLN A 459 3.02 18.38 -7.74
C GLN A 459 4.51 18.76 -7.63
N ASN A 460 5.33 18.39 -8.62
CA ASN A 460 6.77 18.62 -8.61
C ASN A 460 7.15 20.11 -8.70
N ASP A 461 6.26 20.95 -9.22
CA ASP A 461 6.36 22.42 -9.30
C ASP A 461 5.69 23.16 -8.13
N GLN A 462 5.21 22.43 -7.11
CA GLN A 462 4.46 22.96 -5.96
C GLN A 462 5.13 22.65 -4.61
N ALA A 463 6.47 22.70 -4.56
CA ALA A 463 7.25 22.28 -3.39
C ALA A 463 6.93 23.08 -2.12
N GLU A 464 6.65 24.37 -2.26
CA GLU A 464 6.25 25.31 -1.19
C GLU A 464 4.85 25.04 -0.61
N VAL A 465 3.96 24.42 -1.42
CA VAL A 465 2.67 23.90 -0.96
C VAL A 465 2.84 22.50 -0.37
N ARG A 466 3.52 21.60 -1.06
CA ARG A 466 3.58 20.16 -0.71
C ARG A 466 4.42 19.89 0.55
N GLU A 467 5.55 20.59 0.71
CA GLU A 467 6.52 20.49 1.83
C GLU A 467 7.13 19.08 2.09
N ILE A 468 7.02 18.16 1.14
CA ILE A 468 7.67 16.83 1.16
C ILE A 468 8.13 16.46 -0.25
N GLU A 469 8.86 15.35 -0.36
CA GLU A 469 9.41 14.85 -1.61
C GLU A 469 8.34 14.70 -2.73
N PRO A 470 8.61 15.18 -3.96
CA PRO A 470 7.69 15.11 -5.10
C PRO A 470 7.73 13.75 -5.84
N TYR A 471 8.47 12.77 -5.31
CA TYR A 471 8.68 11.46 -5.94
C TYR A 471 8.25 10.26 -5.06
N VAL A 472 7.60 10.51 -3.92
CA VAL A 472 6.95 9.47 -3.11
C VAL A 472 5.57 9.90 -2.63
N HIS A 473 4.69 8.95 -2.37
CA HIS A 473 3.44 9.21 -1.70
C HIS A 473 3.65 9.48 -0.20
N CYS A 474 2.59 9.96 0.44
CA CYS A 474 2.54 10.19 1.87
C CYS A 474 1.30 9.53 2.49
N GLN A 475 1.14 9.68 3.80
CA GLN A 475 -0.04 9.21 4.52
C GLN A 475 -1.19 10.21 4.52
N SER A 476 -0.89 11.50 4.64
CA SER A 476 -1.91 12.52 4.84
C SER A 476 -1.51 13.88 4.26
N THR A 477 -2.44 14.49 3.54
CA THR A 477 -2.38 15.88 3.08
C THR A 477 -3.42 16.72 3.83
N HIS A 478 -3.07 17.95 4.16
CA HIS A 478 -3.97 18.89 4.82
C HIS A 478 -5.12 19.28 3.88
N ALA A 479 -6.37 19.09 4.34
CA ALA A 479 -7.60 19.38 3.63
C ALA A 479 -8.05 20.85 3.79
N PRO A 480 -9.06 21.35 3.04
CA PRO A 480 -9.47 22.76 3.03
C PRO A 480 -9.82 23.36 4.41
N ALA A 481 -10.25 22.53 5.37
CA ALA A 481 -10.56 22.98 6.73
C ALA A 481 -9.30 23.36 7.55
N SER A 482 -8.10 23.10 7.03
CA SER A 482 -6.83 23.34 7.70
C SER A 482 -6.14 24.60 7.17
N LYS A 483 -5.58 25.42 8.07
CA LYS A 483 -4.71 26.57 7.73
C LYS A 483 -3.42 26.20 6.97
N LYS A 484 -3.21 24.91 6.69
CA LYS A 484 -2.07 24.31 6.00
C LYS A 484 -2.49 23.58 4.72
N TYR A 485 -3.66 23.86 4.14
CA TYR A 485 -4.20 23.21 2.94
C TYR A 485 -3.12 22.91 1.87
N GLY A 486 -3.10 21.68 1.36
CA GLY A 486 -2.09 21.18 0.39
C GLY A 486 -0.80 20.63 1.01
N LYS A 487 -0.43 21.05 2.24
CA LYS A 487 0.77 20.56 2.91
C LYS A 487 0.64 19.08 3.24
N SER A 488 1.63 18.30 2.82
CA SER A 488 1.62 16.84 2.91
C SER A 488 2.57 16.36 4.02
N ARG A 489 2.28 15.20 4.63
CA ARG A 489 2.95 14.72 5.85
C ARG A 489 3.08 13.20 5.89
N VAL A 490 4.15 12.74 6.56
CA VAL A 490 4.55 11.32 6.67
C VAL A 490 4.79 10.72 5.27
N PRO A 491 5.88 11.12 4.59
CA PRO A 491 6.28 10.56 3.30
C PRO A 491 6.72 9.08 3.42
N TRP A 492 6.93 8.44 2.28
CA TRP A 492 7.39 7.05 2.11
C TRP A 492 6.43 5.98 2.61
N LEU A 493 6.34 5.82 3.94
CA LEU A 493 5.78 4.63 4.57
C LEU A 493 4.26 4.76 4.74
N SER A 494 3.53 4.54 3.64
CA SER A 494 2.08 4.56 3.59
C SER A 494 1.53 3.60 2.53
N GLY A 495 0.44 2.91 2.87
CA GLY A 495 -0.26 2.02 1.93
C GLY A 495 -0.80 2.72 0.68
N THR A 496 -0.81 4.07 0.66
CA THR A 496 -0.99 4.87 -0.56
C THR A 496 -0.11 4.39 -1.71
N ALA A 497 1.17 4.10 -1.47
CA ALA A 497 2.11 3.73 -2.53
C ALA A 497 1.72 2.40 -3.21
N SER A 498 1.36 1.42 -2.39
CA SER A 498 0.93 0.09 -2.85
C SER A 498 -0.42 0.16 -3.58
N TRP A 499 -1.38 0.91 -3.04
CA TRP A 499 -2.70 1.08 -3.65
C TRP A 499 -2.68 1.96 -4.90
N SER A 500 -1.83 2.99 -4.97
CA SER A 500 -1.75 3.88 -6.14
C SER A 500 -1.14 3.13 -7.33
N HIS A 501 -0.01 2.45 -7.13
CA HIS A 501 0.64 1.67 -8.18
C HIS A 501 -0.24 0.51 -8.65
N TYR A 502 -0.93 -0.18 -7.73
CA TYR A 502 -1.95 -1.18 -8.05
C TYR A 502 -3.10 -0.58 -8.89
N THR A 503 -3.62 0.58 -8.50
CA THR A 503 -4.73 1.25 -9.21
C THR A 503 -4.31 1.75 -10.61
N ALA A 504 -3.11 2.33 -10.73
CA ALA A 504 -2.55 2.80 -11.99
C ALA A 504 -2.36 1.65 -12.99
N THR A 505 -1.61 0.62 -12.59
CA THR A 505 -1.25 -0.51 -13.45
C THR A 505 -2.45 -1.39 -13.81
N GLN A 506 -3.30 -1.70 -12.82
CA GLN A 506 -4.37 -2.68 -12.98
C GLN A 506 -5.72 -2.05 -13.35
N TYR A 507 -6.05 -0.82 -12.97
CA TYR A 507 -7.41 -0.30 -13.14
C TYR A 507 -7.52 0.92 -14.06
N ILE A 508 -6.58 1.86 -14.00
CA ILE A 508 -6.52 2.96 -14.98
C ILE A 508 -6.08 2.40 -16.33
N LEU A 509 -4.89 1.78 -16.39
CA LEU A 509 -4.41 1.09 -17.59
C LEU A 509 -5.14 -0.24 -17.86
N GLY A 510 -5.83 -0.79 -16.86
CA GLY A 510 -6.68 -1.97 -17.05
C GLY A 510 -5.96 -3.28 -17.29
N ILE A 511 -4.62 -3.35 -17.09
CA ILE A 511 -3.79 -4.54 -17.36
C ILE A 511 -3.83 -5.45 -16.13
N ARG A 512 -4.77 -6.39 -16.10
CA ARG A 512 -5.13 -7.17 -14.90
C ARG A 512 -4.82 -8.65 -15.02
N PRO A 513 -3.97 -9.20 -14.15
CA PRO A 513 -3.89 -10.63 -13.94
C PRO A 513 -5.24 -11.20 -13.51
N GLU A 514 -5.63 -12.31 -14.11
CA GLU A 514 -6.69 -13.19 -13.62
C GLU A 514 -6.20 -14.63 -13.66
N LEU A 515 -6.84 -15.55 -12.92
CA LEU A 515 -6.44 -16.95 -12.92
C LEU A 515 -6.34 -17.52 -14.36
N GLY A 516 -7.35 -17.24 -15.19
CA GLY A 516 -7.41 -17.68 -16.58
C GLY A 516 -6.44 -16.99 -17.55
N GLY A 517 -5.81 -15.87 -17.20
CA GLY A 517 -4.90 -15.13 -18.09
C GLY A 517 -4.76 -13.65 -17.78
N LEU A 518 -4.67 -12.81 -18.81
CA LEU A 518 -4.46 -11.37 -18.67
C LEU A 518 -5.65 -10.60 -19.26
N ARG A 519 -6.38 -9.85 -18.43
CA ARG A 519 -7.43 -8.93 -18.85
C ARG A 519 -6.81 -7.60 -19.28
N ILE A 520 -7.34 -7.05 -20.36
CA ILE A 520 -7.08 -5.68 -20.82
C ILE A 520 -8.41 -4.95 -20.78
N ASP A 521 -8.66 -4.15 -19.76
CA ASP A 521 -9.93 -3.42 -19.57
C ASP A 521 -9.66 -2.01 -19.02
N PRO A 522 -9.10 -1.10 -19.84
CA PRO A 522 -8.66 0.22 -19.41
C PRO A 522 -9.84 1.12 -19.03
N CYS A 523 -9.60 2.02 -18.08
CA CYS A 523 -10.52 3.10 -17.70
C CYS A 523 -9.72 4.41 -17.63
N ILE A 524 -9.64 5.08 -18.77
CA ILE A 524 -8.72 6.21 -19.04
C ILE A 524 -9.51 7.50 -19.34
N PRO A 525 -8.87 8.68 -19.36
CA PRO A 525 -9.49 9.89 -19.85
C PRO A 525 -10.03 9.75 -21.28
N THR A 526 -11.16 10.39 -21.56
CA THR A 526 -11.72 10.47 -22.92
C THR A 526 -10.80 11.19 -23.91
N THR A 527 -9.91 12.05 -23.39
CA THR A 527 -8.88 12.79 -24.14
C THR A 527 -7.65 11.95 -24.50
N TRP A 528 -7.47 10.76 -23.93
CA TRP A 528 -6.33 9.91 -24.26
C TRP A 528 -6.59 9.15 -25.57
N PRO A 529 -5.76 9.34 -26.63
CA PRO A 529 -5.91 8.59 -27.89
C PRO A 529 -5.51 7.11 -27.77
N GLY A 530 -4.90 6.73 -26.63
CA GLY A 530 -4.34 5.41 -26.41
C GLY A 530 -3.10 5.47 -25.52
N PHE A 531 -2.46 4.32 -25.31
CA PHE A 531 -1.16 4.18 -24.66
C PHE A 531 -0.48 2.88 -25.09
N THR A 532 0.81 2.75 -24.78
CA THR A 532 1.55 1.49 -24.95
C THR A 532 2.14 1.02 -23.63
N ALA A 533 2.24 -0.30 -23.42
CA ALA A 533 2.87 -0.88 -22.24
C ALA A 533 3.67 -2.14 -22.60
N LYS A 534 4.79 -2.35 -21.91
CA LYS A 534 5.51 -3.62 -21.85
C LYS A 534 5.20 -4.28 -20.52
N ARG A 535 4.87 -5.58 -20.52
CA ARG A 535 4.45 -6.31 -19.33
C ARG A 535 5.01 -7.74 -19.31
N THR A 536 5.71 -8.12 -18.25
CA THR A 536 6.23 -9.48 -18.05
C THR A 536 5.29 -10.31 -17.17
N PHE A 537 4.32 -11.01 -17.78
CA PHE A 537 3.31 -11.80 -17.06
C PHE A 537 3.60 -13.31 -17.17
N ARG A 538 3.67 -14.01 -16.04
CA ARG A 538 4.01 -15.46 -15.95
C ARG A 538 5.20 -15.87 -16.83
N GLY A 539 6.29 -15.10 -16.75
CA GLY A 539 7.54 -15.31 -17.50
C GLY A 539 7.50 -14.91 -18.99
N LYS A 540 6.38 -14.36 -19.48
CA LYS A 540 6.20 -13.93 -20.87
C LYS A 540 6.28 -12.41 -20.94
N ALA A 541 7.28 -11.87 -21.63
CA ALA A 541 7.28 -10.46 -22.01
C ALA A 541 6.22 -10.23 -23.10
N LEU A 542 5.38 -9.21 -22.91
CA LEU A 542 4.25 -8.86 -23.76
C LEU A 542 4.36 -7.38 -24.16
N ASP A 543 4.08 -7.07 -25.43
CA ASP A 543 3.96 -5.70 -25.91
C ASP A 543 2.46 -5.39 -26.11
N ILE A 544 1.94 -4.42 -25.37
CA ILE A 544 0.53 -4.04 -25.33
C ILE A 544 0.35 -2.66 -25.95
N GLU A 545 -0.61 -2.55 -26.86
CA GLU A 545 -1.05 -1.32 -27.50
C GLU A 545 -2.55 -1.14 -27.26
N VAL A 546 -2.94 -0.01 -26.68
CA VAL A 546 -4.34 0.38 -26.49
C VAL A 546 -4.61 1.60 -27.35
N GLN A 547 -5.67 1.55 -28.17
CA GLN A 547 -6.10 2.62 -29.06
C GLN A 547 -7.52 3.07 -28.67
N ASN A 548 -7.77 4.38 -28.66
CA ASN A 548 -9.07 4.97 -28.29
C ASN A 548 -9.59 5.92 -29.39
N PRO A 549 -9.89 5.41 -30.60
CA PRO A 549 -10.34 6.25 -31.72
C PRO A 549 -11.71 6.90 -31.47
N SER A 550 -12.53 6.32 -30.58
CA SER A 550 -13.86 6.81 -30.22
C SER A 550 -13.86 7.80 -29.05
N GLY A 551 -12.72 8.08 -28.41
CA GLY A 551 -12.64 8.97 -27.24
C GLY A 551 -13.50 8.53 -26.05
N VAL A 552 -13.65 7.22 -25.82
CA VAL A 552 -14.43 6.68 -24.68
C VAL A 552 -13.55 6.48 -23.45
N SER A 553 -14.13 6.52 -22.24
CA SER A 553 -13.34 6.23 -21.03
C SER A 553 -13.00 4.74 -20.89
N ARG A 554 -13.93 3.85 -21.26
CA ARG A 554 -13.85 2.41 -20.99
C ARG A 554 -14.72 1.63 -21.98
N GLY A 555 -14.36 0.38 -22.23
CA GLY A 555 -15.06 -0.54 -23.13
C GLY A 555 -14.13 -0.98 -24.26
N VAL A 556 -13.79 -2.27 -24.29
CA VAL A 556 -12.95 -2.86 -25.35
C VAL A 556 -13.86 -3.40 -26.44
N LYS A 557 -13.82 -2.76 -27.61
CA LYS A 557 -14.59 -3.13 -28.80
C LYS A 557 -14.00 -4.32 -29.52
N SER A 558 -12.66 -4.40 -29.59
CA SER A 558 -11.93 -5.53 -30.16
C SER A 558 -10.58 -5.73 -29.50
N LEU A 559 -10.14 -6.98 -29.42
CA LEU A 559 -8.87 -7.37 -28.83
C LEU A 559 -8.19 -8.41 -29.73
N THR A 560 -6.90 -8.24 -30.01
CA THR A 560 -6.11 -9.22 -30.78
C THR A 560 -4.82 -9.59 -30.07
N VAL A 561 -4.32 -10.79 -30.36
CA VAL A 561 -2.99 -11.28 -29.97
C VAL A 561 -2.31 -11.78 -31.25
N ASP A 562 -1.21 -11.15 -31.63
CA ASP A 562 -0.50 -11.37 -32.90
C ASP A 562 -1.43 -11.31 -34.13
N GLY A 563 -2.39 -10.37 -34.12
CA GLY A 563 -3.40 -10.21 -35.17
C GLY A 563 -4.57 -11.21 -35.10
N VAL A 564 -4.54 -12.20 -34.21
CA VAL A 564 -5.65 -13.15 -34.02
C VAL A 564 -6.64 -12.61 -33.00
N GLU A 565 -7.92 -12.57 -33.36
CA GLU A 565 -9.00 -12.06 -32.50
C GLU A 565 -9.19 -12.87 -31.20
N ILE A 566 -9.42 -12.14 -30.11
CA ILE A 566 -9.84 -12.65 -28.80
C ILE A 566 -11.24 -12.12 -28.51
N LYS A 567 -12.19 -13.02 -28.24
CA LYS A 567 -13.54 -12.62 -27.84
C LYS A 567 -13.52 -12.04 -26.42
N GLY A 568 -14.12 -10.86 -26.27
CA GLY A 568 -14.12 -10.12 -25.01
C GLY A 568 -12.75 -9.55 -24.67
N ASN A 569 -12.50 -9.34 -23.37
CA ASN A 569 -11.37 -8.56 -22.88
C ASN A 569 -10.41 -9.33 -21.95
N LEU A 570 -10.56 -10.66 -21.84
CA LEU A 570 -9.65 -11.56 -21.11
C LEU A 570 -8.87 -12.44 -22.09
N ILE A 571 -7.55 -12.29 -22.12
CA ILE A 571 -6.66 -13.10 -22.96
C ILE A 571 -6.30 -14.39 -22.19
N PRO A 572 -6.65 -15.59 -22.69
CA PRO A 572 -6.29 -16.84 -22.02
C PRO A 572 -4.78 -17.02 -21.89
N ALA A 573 -4.30 -17.46 -20.73
CA ALA A 573 -2.86 -17.59 -20.44
C ALA A 573 -2.10 -18.50 -21.43
N ALA A 574 -2.82 -19.46 -22.02
CA ALA A 574 -2.33 -20.38 -23.04
C ALA A 574 -2.12 -19.73 -24.43
N LYS A 575 -2.83 -18.63 -24.74
CA LYS A 575 -2.65 -17.87 -26.00
C LYS A 575 -1.50 -16.86 -25.93
N LEU A 576 -1.03 -16.51 -24.73
CA LEU A 576 0.13 -15.64 -24.54
C LEU A 576 1.43 -16.40 -24.81
N LYS A 577 2.40 -15.77 -25.46
CA LYS A 577 3.79 -16.25 -25.60
C LYS A 577 4.77 -15.07 -25.40
N LYS A 578 6.06 -15.36 -25.27
CA LYS A 578 7.10 -14.33 -25.19
C LYS A 578 7.15 -13.53 -26.50
N GLY A 579 7.10 -12.20 -26.41
CA GLY A 579 7.05 -11.29 -27.55
C GLY A 579 5.70 -11.23 -28.25
N ALA A 580 4.60 -11.65 -27.60
CA ALA A 580 3.26 -11.52 -28.18
C ALA A 580 2.84 -10.04 -28.23
N LYS A 581 2.36 -9.59 -29.39
CA LYS A 581 1.78 -8.25 -29.56
C LYS A 581 0.29 -8.30 -29.27
N ILE A 582 -0.15 -7.53 -28.28
CA ILE A 582 -1.54 -7.37 -27.87
C ILE A 582 -2.04 -6.01 -28.37
N VAL A 583 -3.15 -5.97 -29.11
CA VAL A 583 -3.79 -4.72 -29.52
C VAL A 583 -5.24 -4.70 -29.07
N ALA A 584 -5.60 -3.70 -28.27
CA ALA A 584 -6.97 -3.44 -27.82
C ALA A 584 -7.47 -2.12 -28.42
N ILE A 585 -8.68 -2.13 -28.98
CA ILE A 585 -9.34 -0.93 -29.50
C ILE A 585 -10.56 -0.65 -28.62
N LEU A 586 -10.64 0.56 -28.08
CA LEU A 586 -11.77 1.04 -27.29
C LEU A 586 -12.87 1.64 -28.19
N GLY A 587 -14.14 1.55 -27.75
CA GLY A 587 -15.29 2.19 -28.41
C GLY A 587 -16.53 1.32 -28.47
#